data_AF-A0A917NN56-F1
#
_entry.id   AF-A0A917NN56-F1
#
_cell.length_a   1.000
_cell.length_b   1.000
_cell.length_c   1.000
_cell.angle_alpha   90.00
_cell.angle_beta   90.00
_cell.angle_gamma   90.00
#
_symmetry.space_group_name_H-M   'P 1'
#
loop_
_entity.id
_entity.type
_entity.pdbx_description
1 polymer ?
#
loop_
_entity_poly.entity_id
_entity_poly.type
_entity_poly.pdbx_seq_one_letter_code
_entity_poly.pdbx_strand_id
1 'polypeptide(L)'
;MTKAELEALRKLWRARVADFRASGLTGAAWCAAHQVKEHQLWYWVGKFKADTDHDGRQRDHAEPRFIPTLSRRLPGGVVRHA
;
A
#
# COMPACT_ATOMS: atom_id res chain seq x y z
N MET A 1 -13.62 -11.48 16.02
CA MET A 1 -14.32 -10.65 15.02
C MET A 1 -14.61 -11.49 13.80
N THR A 2 -15.88 -11.64 13.46
CA THR A 2 -16.34 -12.29 12.23
C THR A 2 -16.08 -11.40 11.02
N LYS A 3 -16.08 -11.97 9.81
CA LYS A 3 -15.92 -11.21 8.56
C LYS A 3 -16.98 -10.09 8.42
N ALA A 4 -18.21 -10.37 8.84
CA ALA A 4 -19.32 -9.41 8.78
C ALA A 4 -19.10 -8.20 9.69
N GLU A 5 -18.64 -8.41 10.93
CA GLU A 5 -18.32 -7.31 11.86
C GLU A 5 -17.19 -6.42 11.32
N LEU A 6 -16.17 -7.01 10.71
CA LEU A 6 -15.07 -6.26 10.08
C LEU A 6 -15.56 -5.40 8.90
N GLU A 7 -16.54 -5.90 8.14
CA GLU A 7 -17.13 -5.17 7.02
C GLU A 7 -18.03 -4.01 7.50
N ALA A 8 -18.81 -4.22 8.56
CA ALA A 8 -19.60 -3.17 9.19
C ALA A 8 -18.69 -2.05 9.75
N LEU A 9 -17.59 -2.42 10.42
CA LEU A 9 -16.58 -1.47 10.88
C LEU A 9 -16.00 -0.66 9.72
N ARG A 10 -15.64 -1.33 8.61
CA ARG A 10 -15.16 -0.65 7.40
C ARG A 10 -16.17 0.37 6.87
N LYS A 11 -17.45 0.01 6.76
CA LYS A 11 -18.51 0.91 6.28
C LYS A 11 -18.67 2.13 7.19
N LEU A 12 -18.71 1.91 8.51
CA LEU A 12 -18.78 3.00 9.49
C LEU A 12 -17.59 3.97 9.34
N TRP A 13 -16.38 3.44 9.25
CA TRP A 13 -15.18 4.26 9.11
C TRP A 13 -15.11 4.99 7.77
N ARG A 14 -15.67 4.41 6.71
CA ARG A 14 -15.77 5.07 5.40
C ARG A 14 -16.64 6.32 5.48
N ALA A 15 -17.80 6.22 6.14
CA ALA A 15 -18.68 7.37 6.37
C ALA A 15 -17.99 8.45 7.23
N ARG A 16 -17.33 8.05 8.32
CA ARG A 16 -16.58 8.98 9.20
C ARG A 16 -15.46 9.72 8.47
N VAL A 17 -14.69 9.02 7.62
CA VAL A 17 -13.61 9.64 6.85
C VAL A 17 -14.17 10.60 5.79
N ALA A 18 -15.30 10.28 5.19
CA ALA A 18 -15.98 11.18 4.26
C ALA A 18 -16.47 12.45 4.97
N ASP A 19 -17.10 12.31 6.14
CA ASP A 19 -17.53 13.43 6.99
C ASP A 19 -16.34 14.31 7.42
N PHE A 20 -15.26 13.69 7.90
CA PHE A 20 -14.02 14.40 8.25
C PHE A 20 -13.50 15.23 7.07
N ARG A 21 -13.41 14.65 5.87
CA ARG A 21 -12.95 15.34 4.66
C ARG A 21 -13.87 16.49 4.25
N ALA A 22 -15.18 16.33 4.43
CA ALA A 22 -16.16 17.37 4.12
C ALA A 22 -16.17 18.50 5.17
N SER A 23 -15.83 18.19 6.43
CA SER A 23 -15.86 19.14 7.53
C SER A 23 -14.83 20.28 7.42
N GLY A 24 -13.71 20.05 6.71
CA GLY A 24 -12.58 20.98 6.65
C GLY A 24 -11.86 21.21 7.98
N LEU A 25 -12.20 20.44 9.03
CA LEU A 25 -11.58 20.53 10.34
C LEU A 25 -10.21 19.85 10.36
N THR A 26 -9.39 20.21 11.35
CA THR A 26 -8.18 19.44 11.66
C THR A 26 -8.55 18.10 12.29
N GLY A 27 -7.68 17.09 12.16
CA GLY A 27 -7.91 15.76 12.71
C GLY A 27 -8.24 15.79 14.21
N ALA A 28 -7.50 16.59 14.99
CA ALA A 28 -7.72 16.76 16.43
C ALA A 28 -9.10 17.39 16.75
N ALA A 29 -9.49 18.45 16.05
CA ALA A 29 -10.78 19.12 16.28
C ALA A 29 -11.97 18.21 15.91
N TRP A 30 -11.88 17.50 14.79
CA TRP A 30 -12.90 16.55 14.39
C TRP A 30 -12.99 15.37 15.37
N CYS A 31 -11.85 14.85 15.81
CA CYS A 31 -11.77 13.77 16.79
C CYS A 31 -12.36 14.15 18.15
N ALA A 32 -12.10 15.38 18.62
CA ALA A 32 -12.68 15.90 19.85
C ALA A 32 -14.22 16.00 19.77
N ALA A 33 -14.76 16.49 18.65
CA ALA A 33 -16.20 16.60 18.43
C ALA A 33 -16.90 15.24 18.32
N HIS A 34 -16.24 14.25 17.70
CA HIS A 34 -16.82 12.92 17.42
C HIS A 34 -16.43 11.85 18.44
N GLN A 35 -15.67 12.21 19.48
CA GLN A 35 -15.13 11.29 20.50
C GLN A 35 -14.36 10.11 19.88
N VAL A 36 -13.59 10.41 18.84
CA VAL A 36 -12.75 9.43 18.14
C VAL A 36 -11.30 9.62 18.56
N LYS A 37 -10.55 8.52 18.70
CA LYS A 37 -9.10 8.59 18.93
C LYS A 37 -8.40 8.95 17.63
N GLU A 38 -7.52 9.95 17.68
CA GLU A 38 -6.84 10.49 16.50
C GLU A 38 -6.03 9.43 15.72
N HIS A 39 -5.33 8.54 16.42
CA HIS A 39 -4.59 7.45 15.76
C HIS A 39 -5.50 6.51 14.95
N GLN A 40 -6.75 6.29 15.38
CA GLN A 40 -7.70 5.48 14.62
C GLN A 40 -8.12 6.20 13.34
N LEU A 41 -8.38 7.52 13.42
CA LEU A 41 -8.70 8.32 12.24
C LEU A 41 -7.58 8.22 11.20
N TRP A 42 -6.33 8.46 11.58
CA TRP A 42 -5.20 8.39 10.66
C TRP A 42 -4.96 6.99 10.10
N TYR A 43 -5.12 5.95 10.92
CA TYR A 43 -5.07 4.57 10.46
C TYR A 43 -6.09 4.31 9.33
N TRP A 44 -7.35 4.72 9.53
CA TRP A 44 -8.40 4.50 8.53
C TRP A 44 -8.25 5.38 7.29
N VAL A 45 -7.83 6.64 7.45
CA VAL A 45 -7.51 7.53 6.33
C VAL A 45 -6.41 6.93 5.44
N GLY A 46 -5.33 6.45 6.06
CA GLY A 46 -4.23 5.79 5.35
C GLY A 46 -4.67 4.47 4.70
N LYS A 47 -5.46 3.66 5.42
CA LYS A 47 -5.97 2.38 4.91
C LYS A 47 -6.83 2.55 3.67
N PHE A 48 -7.76 3.52 3.65
CA PHE A 48 -8.59 3.76 2.48
C PHE A 48 -7.80 4.33 1.30
N LYS A 49 -6.77 5.14 1.57
CA LYS A 49 -5.85 5.60 0.53
C LYS A 49 -5.07 4.43 -0.09
N ALA A 50 -4.56 3.52 0.74
CA ALA A 50 -3.85 2.34 0.29
C ALA A 50 -4.76 1.37 -0.48
N ASP A 51 -6.02 1.23 -0.07
CA ASP A 51 -7.02 0.39 -0.77
C ASP A 51 -7.33 0.93 -2.18
N THR A 52 -7.51 2.25 -2.32
CA THR A 52 -7.66 2.91 -3.64
C THR A 52 -6.42 2.74 -4.50
N ASP A 53 -5.24 2.86 -3.88
CA ASP A 53 -3.98 2.67 -4.57
C ASP A 53 -3.71 1.19 -4.92
N HIS A 54 -4.17 0.21 -4.13
CA HIS A 54 -4.02 -1.21 -4.44
C HIS A 54 -5.01 -1.68 -5.52
N ASP A 55 -6.18 -1.05 -5.60
CA ASP A 55 -7.13 -1.21 -6.71
C ASP A 55 -6.52 -0.66 -8.02
N GLY A 56 -5.92 0.54 -7.98
CA GLY A 56 -5.24 1.14 -9.14
C GLY A 56 -3.86 0.54 -9.45
N ARG A 57 -3.16 0.03 -8.44
CA ARG A 57 -1.97 -0.82 -8.53
C ARG A 57 -2.40 -2.25 -8.29
N GLN A 58 -3.29 -2.77 -9.11
CA GLN A 58 -3.11 -4.15 -9.55
C GLN A 58 -1.74 -4.15 -10.23
N ARG A 59 -0.69 -4.32 -9.41
CA ARG A 59 0.68 -4.41 -9.87
C ARG A 59 0.59 -5.46 -10.95
N ASP A 60 0.83 -5.05 -12.19
CA ASP A 60 1.32 -5.97 -13.20
C ASP A 60 2.23 -6.91 -12.43
N HIS A 61 1.90 -8.20 -12.44
CA HIS A 61 2.82 -9.23 -12.04
C HIS A 61 3.97 -9.14 -13.06
N ALA A 62 4.76 -8.07 -12.99
CA ALA A 62 6.05 -7.95 -13.61
C ALA A 62 6.84 -9.00 -12.86
N GLU A 63 6.94 -10.16 -13.49
CA GLU A 63 7.75 -11.27 -13.05
C GLU A 63 9.04 -10.74 -12.44
N PRO A 64 9.53 -11.35 -11.35
CA PRO A 64 10.81 -10.98 -10.80
C PRO A 64 11.84 -11.07 -11.93
N ARG A 65 12.32 -9.92 -12.41
CA ARG A 65 13.33 -9.85 -13.46
C ARG A 65 14.64 -10.38 -12.89
N PHE A 66 14.81 -11.69 -12.99
CA PHE A 66 16.06 -12.35 -12.73
C PHE A 66 17.01 -11.92 -13.85
N ILE A 67 18.00 -11.07 -13.56
CA ILE A 67 19.05 -10.73 -14.51
C ILE A 67 20.06 -11.88 -14.45
N PRO A 68 20.13 -12.78 -15.44
CA PRO A 68 21.16 -13.80 -15.43
C PRO A 68 22.50 -13.10 -15.66
N THR A 69 23.36 -13.11 -14.66
CA THR A 69 24.76 -12.72 -14.82
C THR A 69 25.43 -13.76 -15.70
N LEU A 70 25.36 -13.55 -17.02
CA LEU A 70 26.18 -14.28 -17.99
C LEU A 70 27.64 -13.92 -17.69
N SER A 71 28.26 -14.74 -16.84
CA SER A 71 29.71 -14.75 -16.64
C SER A 71 30.34 -15.03 -18.00
N ARG A 72 30.93 -13.99 -18.60
CA ARG A 72 31.53 -14.03 -19.92
C ARG A 72 32.70 -15.00 -19.89
N ARG A 73 32.50 -16.21 -20.42
CA ARG A 73 33.55 -17.19 -20.66
C ARG A 73 34.52 -16.61 -21.70
N LEU A 74 35.72 -16.27 -21.28
CA LEU A 74 36.82 -15.92 -22.19
C LEU A 74 37.18 -17.15 -23.03
N PRO A 75 37.17 -17.10 -24.37
CA PRO A 75 37.68 -18.19 -25.19
C PRO A 75 39.20 -18.25 -25.05
N GLY A 76 39.70 -19.45 -24.78
CA GLY A 76 41.11 -19.73 -24.53
C GLY A 76 41.98 -19.83 -25.78
N GLY A 77 43.28 -19.92 -25.51
CA GLY A 77 44.23 -20.77 -26.23
C GLY A 77 44.77 -20.25 -27.56
N VAL A 78 45.97 -19.66 -27.53
CA VAL A 78 46.88 -19.71 -28.68
C VAL A 78 48.06 -20.61 -28.29
N VAL A 79 48.07 -21.82 -28.84
CA VAL A 79 49.27 -22.67 -28.93
C VAL A 79 50.18 -22.11 -30.02
N ARG A 80 51.44 -21.84 -29.69
CA ARG A 80 52.51 -21.62 -30.68
C ARG A 80 53.48 -22.78 -30.57
N HIS A 81 53.50 -23.62 -31.59
CA HIS A 81 54.58 -24.59 -31.83
C HIS A 81 55.79 -23.82 -32.37
N ALA A 82 56.96 -24.13 -31.81
CA ALA A 82 58.27 -23.79 -32.34
C ALA A 82 58.91 -25.07 -32.88
#